data_AF-A0A0P1A4Z6-F1
#
_entry.id   AF-A0A0P1A4Z6-F1
#
_cell.length_a   1.000
_cell.length_b   1.000
_cell.length_c   1.000
_cell.angle_alpha   90.00
_cell.angle_beta   90.00
_cell.angle_gamma   90.00
#
_symmetry.space_group_name_H-M   'P 1'
#
loop_
_entity.id
_entity.type
_entity.pdbx_description
1 polymer ?
#
loop_
_entity_poly.entity_id
_entity_poly.type
_entity_poly.pdbx_seq_one_letter_code
_entity_poly.pdbx_strand_id
1 'polypeptide(L)'
;MNESNVDVSRNRRGSLASQMKEMNINDAFERNIKHNSPQVSMCRSILCKPMRKRTLEDIYVLKTLLASSKLLRFFANLDAFKLDRLYQSLEFIAYAEKGTFVFHEGDDGDNFFLVFSGQVEVMKKDMVNSAQLNHLAYMIPGDTFGEKALMSTTDVRTASVITSSESTELVVINREVFSDLLKESHNSSIPHTLEVAKRFRSNKDLVRNIFMRSAAQRSDKELKIAVEYLNSVKFFSRFSFEVRKQLCKVLHLISAVTNTVIFSEGQVGRHFYIIFTGCTDVSVHTKNRFDETKEIVVSRLGEGDYFGELALSQVDGIRRATVVCTEFCELLILGRDDYEPLIQKYQNEYHAQYAQMLKRNPYFRGSEWDDITIEGMCSVMTEKYIPCNGEICKQGSRASELFIVRRGECRLIHEGKNPVTNARQIYELGRFGPNSVLGCAEASAGKFNDIFVRLGFQPSQRERVVGHSV
;
A
#
# COMPACT_ATOMS: atom_id res chain seq x y z
N MET A 1 2.01 -64.18 36.13
CA MET A 1 2.16 -64.11 34.67
C MET A 1 1.07 -63.19 34.17
N ASN A 2 1.49 -61.99 33.76
CA ASN A 2 0.66 -60.91 33.21
C ASN A 2 0.12 -61.30 31.83
N GLU A 3 -1.06 -60.80 31.49
CA GLU A 3 -1.26 -60.02 30.27
C GLU A 3 -2.59 -59.27 30.33
N SER A 4 -2.47 -57.94 30.44
CA SER A 4 -3.54 -56.95 30.44
C SER A 4 -3.71 -56.38 29.04
N ASN A 5 -4.95 -56.40 28.54
CA ASN A 5 -5.40 -55.81 27.28
C ASN A 5 -5.04 -54.32 27.18
N VAL A 6 -4.31 -53.94 26.13
CA VAL A 6 -4.05 -52.55 25.74
C VAL A 6 -5.05 -52.15 24.66
N ASP A 7 -5.89 -51.17 24.98
CA ASP A 7 -6.82 -50.51 24.08
C ASP A 7 -6.07 -49.47 23.24
N VAL A 8 -5.83 -49.77 21.95
CA VAL A 8 -5.16 -48.86 21.01
C VAL A 8 -6.21 -48.05 20.26
N SER A 9 -6.50 -46.86 20.78
CA SER A 9 -7.28 -45.85 20.07
C SER A 9 -6.55 -45.40 18.80
N ARG A 10 -7.23 -45.56 17.65
CA ARG A 10 -6.76 -45.17 16.32
C ARG A 10 -6.61 -43.64 16.24
N ASN A 11 -5.36 -43.19 16.33
CA ASN A 11 -4.97 -41.82 15.99
C ASN A 11 -5.06 -41.65 14.45
N ARG A 12 -6.10 -40.97 13.96
CA ARG A 12 -6.25 -40.62 12.54
C ARG A 12 -5.16 -39.61 12.16
N ARG A 13 -3.99 -40.09 11.73
CA ARG A 13 -2.93 -39.26 11.16
C ARG A 13 -3.46 -38.59 9.90
N GLY A 14 -3.49 -37.25 9.88
CA GLY A 14 -3.74 -36.48 8.66
C GLY A 14 -2.75 -36.86 7.56
N SER A 15 -3.13 -36.65 6.30
CA SER A 15 -2.31 -36.95 5.12
C SER A 15 -0.90 -36.35 5.24
N LEU A 16 0.13 -37.09 4.79
CA LEU A 16 1.53 -36.65 4.69
C LEU A 16 1.67 -35.29 3.99
N ALA A 17 0.78 -34.95 3.06
CA ALA A 17 0.78 -33.66 2.38
C ALA A 17 0.32 -32.50 3.30
N SER A 18 -0.61 -32.77 4.22
CA SER A 18 -1.02 -31.83 5.28
C SER A 18 0.08 -31.67 6.32
N GLN A 19 0.74 -32.76 6.71
CA GLN A 19 1.89 -32.73 7.64
C GLN A 19 3.11 -32.02 7.02
N MET A 20 3.37 -32.18 5.72
CA MET A 20 4.42 -31.45 4.99
C MET A 20 4.07 -29.97 4.77
N LYS A 21 2.79 -29.60 4.59
CA LYS A 21 2.36 -28.20 4.57
C LYS A 21 2.49 -27.53 5.94
N GLU A 22 2.13 -28.23 7.01
CA GLU A 22 2.28 -27.74 8.39
C GLU A 22 3.75 -27.57 8.80
N MET A 23 4.64 -28.50 8.37
CA MET A 23 6.09 -28.37 8.60
C MET A 23 6.73 -27.21 7.83
N ASN A 24 6.22 -26.83 6.65
CA ASN A 24 6.83 -25.76 5.85
C ASN A 24 6.48 -24.34 6.35
N ILE A 25 5.34 -24.16 7.03
CA ILE A 25 4.93 -22.85 7.56
C ILE A 25 5.64 -22.54 8.88
N ASN A 26 5.76 -23.55 9.77
CA ASN A 26 6.32 -23.33 11.11
C ASN A 26 7.80 -22.91 11.10
N ASP A 27 8.58 -23.36 10.12
CA ASP A 27 10.01 -22.99 10.02
C ASP A 27 10.27 -21.75 9.16
N ALA A 28 9.29 -21.30 8.36
CA ALA A 28 9.52 -20.23 7.38
C ALA A 28 9.86 -18.91 8.06
N PHE A 29 9.14 -18.56 9.12
CA PHE A 29 9.42 -17.35 9.90
C PHE A 29 10.79 -17.45 10.57
N GLU A 30 11.08 -18.57 11.23
CA GLU A 30 12.35 -18.81 11.91
C GLU A 30 13.55 -18.70 10.95
N ARG A 31 13.46 -19.29 9.75
CA ARG A 31 14.50 -19.20 8.72
C ARG A 31 14.71 -17.75 8.27
N ASN A 32 13.63 -17.00 8.04
CA ASN A 32 13.73 -15.59 7.66
C ASN A 32 14.46 -14.76 8.71
N ILE A 33 14.14 -14.97 9.99
CA ILE A 33 14.80 -14.30 11.12
C ILE A 33 16.28 -14.72 11.24
N LYS A 34 16.58 -16.02 11.15
CA LYS A 34 17.96 -16.54 11.24
C LYS A 34 18.89 -15.99 10.16
N HIS A 35 18.39 -15.84 8.93
CA HIS A 35 19.18 -15.28 7.83
C HIS A 35 19.27 -13.75 7.85
N ASN A 36 18.64 -13.09 8.84
CA ASN A 36 18.54 -11.63 8.96
C ASN A 36 18.25 -10.97 7.60
N SER A 37 17.24 -11.49 6.91
CA SER A 37 16.91 -11.01 5.57
C SER A 37 16.60 -9.51 5.60
N PRO A 38 16.78 -8.77 4.49
CA PRO A 38 16.45 -7.33 4.44
C PRO A 38 15.01 -7.01 4.87
N GLN A 39 14.09 -7.98 4.75
CA GLN A 39 12.70 -7.84 5.21
C GLN A 39 12.59 -7.83 6.75
N VAL A 40 13.46 -8.54 7.46
CA VAL A 40 13.48 -8.62 8.93
C VAL A 40 14.00 -7.34 9.55
N SER A 41 15.13 -6.82 9.05
CA SER A 41 15.68 -5.54 9.50
C SER A 41 14.70 -4.38 9.26
N MET A 42 13.97 -4.44 8.14
CA MET A 42 12.91 -3.48 7.83
C MET A 42 11.74 -3.59 8.80
N CYS A 43 11.20 -4.79 9.04
CA CYS A 43 10.09 -4.98 9.97
C CYS A 43 10.46 -4.49 11.38
N ARG A 44 11.69 -4.76 11.83
CA ARG A 44 12.23 -4.22 13.08
C ARG A 44 12.23 -2.69 13.09
N SER A 45 12.72 -2.05 12.02
CA SER A 45 12.70 -0.58 11.90
C SER A 45 11.28 -0.01 11.96
N ILE A 46 10.31 -0.65 11.29
CA ILE A 46 8.89 -0.26 11.32
C ILE A 46 8.29 -0.43 12.72
N LEU A 47 8.59 -1.55 13.38
CA LEU A 47 8.11 -1.85 14.71
C LEU A 47 8.61 -0.85 15.75
N CYS A 48 9.83 -0.28 15.57
CA CYS A 48 10.34 0.81 16.38
C CYS A 48 9.68 2.18 16.11
N LYS A 49 8.95 2.37 15.00
CA LYS A 49 8.20 3.61 14.76
C LYS A 49 7.02 3.70 15.73
N PRO A 50 6.68 4.90 16.22
CA PRO A 50 5.43 5.11 16.96
C PRO A 50 4.24 4.63 16.14
N MET A 51 3.30 3.91 16.76
CA MET A 51 2.14 3.32 16.08
C MET A 51 1.43 4.32 15.16
N ARG A 52 1.17 5.53 15.64
CA ARG A 52 0.47 6.59 14.88
C ARG A 52 1.21 7.10 13.64
N LYS A 53 2.51 6.84 13.53
CA LYS A 53 3.35 7.26 12.41
C LYS A 53 3.58 6.15 11.38
N ARG A 54 3.05 4.94 11.60
CA ARG A 54 3.14 3.85 10.63
C ARG A 54 2.18 4.11 9.48
N THR A 55 2.69 4.01 8.25
CA THR A 55 1.93 4.19 7.02
C THR A 55 1.27 2.89 6.57
N LEU A 56 0.36 2.95 5.59
CA LEU A 56 -0.24 1.73 5.04
C LEU A 56 0.80 0.78 4.44
N GLU A 57 1.85 1.31 3.79
CA GLU A 57 2.97 0.51 3.30
C GLU A 57 3.72 -0.19 4.44
N ASP A 58 3.93 0.51 5.57
CA ASP A 58 4.53 -0.10 6.76
C ASP A 58 3.67 -1.29 7.27
N ILE A 59 2.35 -1.09 7.38
CA ILE A 59 1.41 -2.13 7.81
C ILE A 59 1.45 -3.33 6.85
N TYR A 60 1.48 -3.08 5.54
CA TYR A 60 1.55 -4.14 4.53
C TYR A 60 2.85 -4.97 4.62
N VAL A 61 3.98 -4.32 4.89
CA VAL A 61 5.26 -5.01 5.12
C VAL A 61 5.18 -5.91 6.36
N LEU A 62 4.63 -5.40 7.47
CA LEU A 62 4.43 -6.20 8.69
C LEU A 62 3.51 -7.40 8.44
N LYS A 63 2.38 -7.18 7.76
CA LYS A 63 1.45 -8.23 7.32
C LYS A 63 2.17 -9.35 6.60
N THR A 64 3.00 -9.00 5.63
CA THR A 64 3.68 -9.96 4.75
C THR A 64 4.66 -10.84 5.52
N LEU A 65 5.52 -10.25 6.37
CA LEU A 65 6.50 -11.03 7.15
C LEU A 65 5.82 -11.89 8.22
N LEU A 66 4.93 -11.27 9.01
CA LEU A 66 4.30 -11.92 10.16
C LEU A 66 3.22 -12.93 9.78
N ALA A 67 2.76 -12.96 8.52
CA ALA A 67 1.85 -13.99 8.03
C ALA A 67 2.42 -15.41 8.16
N SER A 68 3.75 -15.56 8.19
CA SER A 68 4.42 -16.85 8.42
C SER A 68 4.59 -17.23 9.90
N SER A 69 4.21 -16.35 10.84
CA SER A 69 4.28 -16.58 12.28
C SER A 69 3.00 -17.22 12.84
N LYS A 70 3.02 -17.62 14.12
CA LYS A 70 1.83 -18.15 14.81
C LYS A 70 0.85 -17.07 15.28
N LEU A 71 1.15 -15.78 15.06
CA LEU A 71 0.32 -14.64 15.47
C LEU A 71 -1.14 -14.77 15.02
N LEU A 72 -1.36 -15.09 13.74
CA LEU A 72 -2.70 -15.14 13.17
C LEU A 72 -3.52 -16.36 13.60
N ARG A 73 -2.94 -17.35 14.30
CA ARG A 73 -3.70 -18.51 14.80
C ARG A 73 -4.79 -18.11 15.77
N PHE A 74 -4.60 -17.03 16.52
CA PHE A 74 -5.58 -16.48 17.47
C PHE A 74 -6.54 -15.47 16.83
N PHE A 75 -6.16 -14.93 15.67
CA PHE A 75 -6.88 -13.86 14.97
C PHE A 75 -7.41 -14.31 13.60
N ALA A 76 -7.61 -15.61 13.41
CA ALA A 76 -7.87 -16.21 12.10
C ALA A 76 -9.14 -15.70 11.39
N ASN A 77 -10.09 -15.15 12.16
CA ASN A 77 -11.38 -14.67 11.66
C ASN A 77 -11.52 -13.13 11.70
N LEU A 78 -10.41 -12.38 11.79
CA LEU A 78 -10.47 -10.92 11.70
C LEU A 78 -10.81 -10.50 10.27
N ASP A 79 -11.67 -9.48 10.15
CA ASP A 79 -11.85 -8.76 8.90
C ASP A 79 -10.60 -7.96 8.53
N ALA A 80 -10.53 -7.49 7.28
CA ALA A 80 -9.34 -6.78 6.77
C ALA A 80 -8.99 -5.52 7.58
N PHE A 81 -9.99 -4.75 8.05
CA PHE A 81 -9.77 -3.52 8.81
C PHE A 81 -9.25 -3.81 10.22
N LYS A 82 -9.78 -4.83 10.89
CA LYS A 82 -9.26 -5.28 12.19
C LYS A 82 -7.87 -5.86 12.07
N LEU A 83 -7.57 -6.55 10.97
CA LEU A 83 -6.24 -7.03 10.69
C LEU A 83 -5.26 -5.85 10.53
N ASP A 84 -5.63 -4.79 9.80
CA ASP A 84 -4.85 -3.55 9.75
C ASP A 84 -4.66 -2.93 11.14
N ARG A 85 -5.73 -2.86 11.95
CA ARG A 85 -5.65 -2.36 13.34
C ARG A 85 -4.70 -3.18 14.20
N LEU A 86 -4.71 -4.51 14.07
CA LEU A 86 -3.78 -5.41 14.77
C LEU A 86 -2.33 -5.03 14.46
N TYR A 87 -1.95 -4.97 13.18
CA TYR A 87 -0.58 -4.66 12.78
C TYR A 87 -0.17 -3.22 13.14
N GLN A 88 -1.12 -2.28 13.09
CA GLN A 88 -0.91 -0.90 13.53
C GLN A 88 -0.58 -0.82 15.04
N SER A 89 -1.22 -1.66 15.85
CA SER A 89 -1.12 -1.68 17.31
C SER A 89 0.08 -2.43 17.88
N LEU A 90 0.87 -3.11 17.04
CA LEU A 90 2.01 -3.91 17.52
C LEU A 90 3.05 -3.03 18.21
N GLU A 91 3.47 -3.42 19.40
CA GLU A 91 4.60 -2.82 20.11
C GLU A 91 5.85 -3.69 19.96
N PHE A 92 7.00 -3.12 20.26
CA PHE A 92 8.29 -3.80 20.12
C PHE A 92 9.14 -3.57 21.36
N ILE A 93 9.56 -4.68 21.98
CA ILE A 93 10.36 -4.67 23.20
C ILE A 93 11.59 -5.53 22.95
N ALA A 94 12.76 -5.00 23.32
CA ALA A 94 14.03 -5.71 23.23
C ALA A 94 14.64 -5.89 24.63
N TYR A 95 15.04 -7.11 24.94
CA TYR A 95 15.78 -7.48 26.14
C TYR A 95 17.22 -7.79 25.74
N ALA A 96 18.16 -7.07 26.35
CA ALA A 96 19.59 -7.14 26.01
C ALA A 96 20.36 -8.20 26.81
N GLU A 97 19.69 -8.92 27.72
CA GLU A 97 20.33 -9.86 28.63
C GLU A 97 19.56 -11.19 28.70
N LYS A 98 20.31 -12.28 28.84
CA LYS A 98 19.78 -13.59 29.19
C LYS A 98 19.39 -13.61 30.67
N GLY A 99 18.31 -14.30 31.00
CA GLY A 99 17.86 -14.45 32.39
C GLY A 99 16.98 -13.29 32.88
N THR A 100 16.57 -12.38 32.00
CA THR A 100 15.62 -11.32 32.34
C THR A 100 14.21 -11.89 32.32
N PHE A 101 13.45 -11.67 33.40
CA PHE A 101 12.04 -12.04 33.44
C PHE A 101 11.21 -11.11 32.56
N VAL A 102 10.38 -11.70 31.70
CA VAL A 102 9.34 -10.99 30.94
C VAL A 102 8.14 -10.75 31.85
N PHE A 103 7.74 -11.77 32.61
CA PHE A 103 6.77 -11.72 33.71
C PHE A 103 6.92 -12.94 34.60
N HIS A 104 6.35 -12.89 35.80
CA HIS A 104 6.33 -13.98 36.77
C HIS A 104 4.95 -14.66 36.83
N GLU A 105 4.95 -15.92 37.25
CA GLU A 105 3.74 -16.63 37.65
C GLU A 105 3.04 -15.86 38.79
N GLY A 106 1.74 -15.59 38.60
CA GLY A 106 0.91 -14.82 39.52
C GLY A 106 0.77 -13.33 39.15
N ASP A 107 1.56 -12.80 38.23
CA ASP A 107 1.42 -11.42 37.76
C ASP A 107 0.09 -11.23 37.01
N ASP A 108 -0.40 -9.99 36.95
CA ASP A 108 -1.57 -9.66 36.14
C ASP A 108 -1.28 -9.81 34.63
N GLY A 109 -2.30 -10.26 33.91
CA GLY A 109 -2.24 -10.47 32.46
C GLY A 109 -2.52 -9.20 31.68
N ASP A 110 -1.49 -8.44 31.28
CA ASP A 110 -1.71 -7.18 30.55
C ASP A 110 -1.31 -7.22 29.07
N ASN A 111 -0.53 -8.22 28.68
CA ASN A 111 0.14 -8.26 27.38
C ASN A 111 0.14 -9.66 26.76
N PHE A 112 -0.05 -9.72 25.45
CA PHE A 112 0.19 -10.88 24.61
C PHE A 112 1.50 -10.68 23.85
N PHE A 113 2.29 -11.74 23.72
CA PHE A 113 3.64 -11.67 23.16
C PHE A 113 3.79 -12.60 21.97
N LEU A 114 4.57 -12.14 21.00
CA LEU A 114 5.13 -12.92 19.90
C LEU A 114 6.66 -12.82 19.98
N VAL A 115 7.36 -13.94 19.95
CA VAL A 115 8.83 -13.97 19.85
C VAL A 115 9.22 -13.54 18.44
N PHE A 116 9.84 -12.37 18.31
CA PHE A 116 10.33 -11.86 17.04
C PHE A 116 11.72 -12.42 16.71
N SER A 117 12.64 -12.37 17.67
CA SER A 117 13.96 -13.02 17.60
C SER A 117 14.48 -13.42 18.99
N GLY A 118 15.45 -14.32 19.03
CA GLY A 118 15.93 -14.92 20.28
C GLY A 118 15.04 -16.06 20.75
N GLN A 119 15.06 -16.36 22.04
CA GLN A 119 14.33 -17.48 22.64
C GLN A 119 13.94 -17.13 24.07
N VAL A 120 12.72 -17.50 24.47
CA VAL A 120 12.28 -17.43 25.87
C VAL A 120 12.00 -18.82 26.42
N GLU A 121 12.12 -18.94 27.73
CA GLU A 121 11.90 -20.16 28.49
C GLU A 121 10.70 -19.96 29.42
N VAL A 122 9.76 -20.91 29.38
CA VAL A 122 8.56 -20.91 30.22
C VAL A 122 8.81 -21.83 31.41
N MET A 123 8.69 -21.29 32.62
CA MET A 123 8.94 -21.99 33.87
C MET A 123 7.73 -21.90 34.79
N LYS A 124 7.48 -22.95 35.57
CA LYS A 124 6.42 -22.94 36.59
C LYS A 124 6.97 -23.36 37.94
N LYS A 125 6.50 -22.76 39.03
CA LYS A 125 6.89 -23.18 40.38
C LYS A 125 6.40 -24.62 40.62
N ASP A 126 7.25 -25.44 41.24
CA ASP A 126 6.88 -26.79 41.63
C ASP A 126 5.76 -26.76 42.69
N MET A 127 4.79 -27.65 42.56
CA MET A 127 3.65 -27.74 43.47
C MET A 127 4.05 -28.29 44.86
N VAL A 128 5.19 -28.99 44.95
CA VAL A 128 5.70 -29.58 46.20
C VAL A 128 6.76 -28.72 46.86
N ASN A 129 7.57 -28.01 46.07
CA ASN A 129 8.64 -27.15 46.57
C ASN A 129 8.67 -25.82 45.80
N SER A 130 8.03 -24.78 46.35
CA SER A 130 7.89 -23.47 45.71
C SER A 130 9.20 -22.76 45.36
N ALA A 131 10.35 -23.24 45.89
CA ALA A 131 11.68 -22.73 45.56
C ALA A 131 12.28 -23.34 44.27
N GLN A 132 11.73 -24.45 43.78
CA GLN A 132 12.19 -25.12 42.57
C GLN A 132 11.32 -24.72 41.37
N LEU A 133 11.96 -24.28 40.29
CA LEU A 133 11.31 -23.92 39.03
C LEU A 133 11.42 -25.09 38.05
N ASN A 134 10.28 -25.58 37.58
CA ASN A 134 10.20 -26.63 36.58
C ASN A 134 10.08 -26.01 35.19
N HIS A 135 10.97 -26.42 34.29
CA HIS A 135 10.94 -26.04 32.89
C HIS A 135 9.72 -26.67 32.20
N LEU A 136 8.93 -25.84 31.48
CA LEU A 136 7.78 -26.30 30.70
C LEU A 136 8.09 -26.37 29.21
N ALA A 137 8.63 -25.30 28.64
CA ALA A 137 8.90 -25.21 27.21
C ALA A 137 9.83 -24.05 26.83
N TYR A 138 10.54 -24.20 25.72
CA TYR A 138 11.22 -23.11 25.01
C TYR A 138 10.35 -22.57 23.89
N MET A 139 10.22 -21.25 23.79
CA MET A 139 9.53 -20.57 22.68
C MET A 139 10.54 -19.92 21.76
N ILE A 140 10.43 -20.18 20.46
CA ILE A 140 11.36 -19.75 19.41
C ILE A 140 10.73 -18.67 18.52
N PRO A 141 11.49 -18.03 17.59
CA PRO A 141 10.93 -16.99 16.73
C PRO A 141 9.69 -17.47 15.97
N GLY A 142 8.61 -16.70 16.06
CA GLY A 142 7.30 -17.01 15.50
C GLY A 142 6.32 -17.61 16.49
N ASP A 143 6.77 -18.04 17.68
CA ASP A 143 5.92 -18.52 18.77
C ASP A 143 5.28 -17.37 19.54
N THR A 144 4.10 -17.65 20.07
CA THR A 144 3.31 -16.70 20.85
C THR A 144 3.06 -17.22 22.26
N PHE A 145 2.96 -16.33 23.24
CA PHE A 145 2.67 -16.71 24.62
C PHE A 145 1.96 -15.58 25.38
N GLY A 146 1.41 -15.94 26.55
CA GLY A 146 0.77 -14.98 27.46
C GLY A 146 -0.72 -14.76 27.19
N GLU A 147 -1.32 -15.52 26.29
CA GLU A 147 -2.74 -15.42 25.91
C GLU A 147 -3.71 -15.81 27.03
N LYS A 148 -3.33 -16.78 27.88
CA LYS A 148 -4.23 -17.34 28.89
C LYS A 148 -4.73 -16.30 29.90
N ALA A 149 -3.83 -15.45 30.38
CA ALA A 149 -4.17 -14.40 31.36
C ALA A 149 -5.04 -13.27 30.75
N LEU A 150 -5.22 -13.26 29.42
CA LEU A 150 -6.06 -12.30 28.72
C LEU A 150 -7.47 -12.82 28.46
N MET A 151 -7.75 -14.11 28.72
CA MET A 151 -9.06 -14.71 28.46
C MET A 151 -10.14 -14.25 29.46
N SER A 152 -9.77 -13.99 30.72
CA SER A 152 -10.64 -13.39 31.74
C SER A 152 -9.92 -12.25 32.48
N THR A 153 -10.66 -11.27 32.99
CA THR A 153 -10.14 -10.15 33.80
C THR A 153 -9.62 -10.57 35.17
N THR A 154 -9.90 -11.81 35.59
CA THR A 154 -9.46 -12.37 36.87
C THR A 154 -8.25 -13.29 36.71
N ASP A 155 -7.84 -13.60 35.49
CA ASP A 155 -6.80 -14.58 35.24
C ASP A 155 -5.42 -13.94 35.35
N VAL A 156 -4.56 -14.59 36.13
CA VAL A 156 -3.15 -14.21 36.31
C VAL A 156 -2.24 -15.06 35.42
N ARG A 157 -0.97 -14.68 35.29
CA ARG A 157 0.04 -15.47 34.59
C ARG A 157 0.20 -16.85 35.25
N THR A 158 -0.02 -17.91 34.48
CA THR A 158 0.03 -19.31 34.98
C THR A 158 1.43 -19.90 35.06
N ALA A 159 2.44 -19.17 34.58
CA ALA A 159 3.84 -19.55 34.52
C ALA A 159 4.68 -18.27 34.43
N SER A 160 5.95 -18.34 34.83
CA SER A 160 6.95 -17.30 34.60
C SER A 160 7.58 -17.48 33.22
N VAL A 161 7.98 -16.37 32.59
CA VAL A 161 8.71 -16.41 31.31
C VAL A 161 10.01 -15.61 31.47
N ILE A 162 11.11 -16.22 31.05
CA ILE A 162 12.47 -15.66 31.16
C ILE A 162 13.18 -15.70 29.80
N THR A 163 14.02 -14.71 29.51
CA THR A 163 14.85 -14.73 28.30
C THR A 163 15.92 -15.82 28.40
N SER A 164 16.09 -16.62 27.35
CA SER A 164 17.09 -17.71 27.30
C SER A 164 18.26 -17.42 26.35
N SER A 165 18.09 -16.44 25.46
CA SER A 165 19.12 -15.94 24.53
C SER A 165 19.80 -14.66 25.05
N GLU A 166 21.00 -14.36 24.53
CA GLU A 166 21.75 -13.12 24.86
C GLU A 166 20.98 -11.85 24.48
N SER A 167 20.21 -11.89 23.39
CA SER A 167 19.26 -10.84 23.03
C SER A 167 17.94 -11.49 22.65
N THR A 168 16.84 -10.96 23.17
CA THR A 168 15.49 -11.44 22.90
C THR A 168 14.58 -10.27 22.55
N GLU A 169 13.83 -10.40 21.47
CA GLU A 169 12.95 -9.36 20.98
C GLU A 169 11.54 -9.89 20.85
N LEU A 170 10.60 -9.11 21.38
CA LEU A 170 9.21 -9.46 21.45
C LEU A 170 8.38 -8.40 20.74
N VAL A 171 7.39 -8.87 19.99
CA VAL A 171 6.26 -8.06 19.54
C VAL A 171 5.14 -8.20 20.54
N VAL A 172 4.57 -7.07 20.97
CA VAL A 172 3.59 -7.03 22.07
C VAL A 172 2.25 -6.46 21.61
N ILE A 173 1.18 -7.03 22.15
CA ILE A 173 -0.19 -6.53 21.99
C ILE A 173 -0.77 -6.38 23.39
N ASN A 174 -1.21 -5.18 23.74
CA ASN A 174 -1.82 -4.95 25.04
C ASN A 174 -3.20 -5.60 25.16
N ARG A 175 -3.67 -5.75 26.41
CA ARG A 175 -4.92 -6.39 26.76
C ARG A 175 -6.13 -5.73 26.11
N GLU A 176 -6.18 -4.40 26.08
CA GLU A 176 -7.32 -3.66 25.53
C GLU A 176 -7.50 -3.98 24.05
N VAL A 177 -6.42 -3.89 23.28
CA VAL A 177 -6.44 -4.20 21.85
C VAL A 177 -6.70 -5.68 21.62
N PHE A 178 -6.04 -6.56 22.37
CA PHE A 178 -6.26 -8.01 22.25
C PHE A 178 -7.73 -8.39 22.48
N SER A 179 -8.32 -7.86 23.57
CA SER A 179 -9.72 -8.11 23.92
C SER A 179 -10.67 -7.54 22.87
N ASP A 180 -10.43 -6.33 22.38
CA ASP A 180 -11.26 -5.70 21.35
C ASP A 180 -11.23 -6.48 20.03
N LEU A 181 -10.08 -7.02 19.64
CA LEU A 181 -9.95 -7.85 18.45
C LEU A 181 -10.71 -9.18 18.59
N LEU A 182 -10.79 -9.75 19.79
CA LEU A 182 -11.48 -11.03 20.05
C LEU A 182 -12.99 -10.91 20.33
N LYS A 183 -13.47 -9.80 20.91
CA LYS A 183 -14.91 -9.61 21.25
C LYS A 183 -15.84 -9.82 20.05
N GLU A 184 -15.35 -9.63 18.83
CA GLU A 184 -16.15 -9.77 17.61
C GLU A 184 -15.85 -11.06 16.82
N SER A 185 -14.79 -11.81 17.15
CA SER A 185 -14.52 -13.11 16.52
C SER A 185 -15.51 -14.18 16.99
N HIS A 186 -15.98 -14.08 18.24
CA HIS A 186 -16.92 -15.02 18.87
C HIS A 186 -18.40 -14.74 18.57
N ASN A 187 -18.76 -13.53 18.12
CA ASN A 187 -20.13 -13.20 17.68
C ASN A 187 -20.42 -13.55 16.21
N SER A 188 -19.58 -14.38 15.59
CA SER A 188 -19.78 -14.87 14.22
C SER A 188 -20.77 -16.05 14.17
N SER A 189 -21.97 -15.86 14.72
CA SER A 189 -23.15 -16.60 14.27
C SER A 189 -24.02 -15.62 13.48
N ILE A 190 -24.16 -15.88 12.16
CA ILE A 190 -25.13 -15.36 11.14
C ILE A 190 -24.39 -14.68 9.94
N PRO A 191 -24.74 -14.90 8.65
CA PRO A 191 -24.18 -15.94 7.80
C PRO A 191 -23.65 -15.35 6.47
N HIS A 192 -22.39 -14.89 6.39
CA HIS A 192 -21.95 -14.16 5.19
C HIS A 192 -21.24 -14.95 4.08
N THR A 193 -21.17 -16.28 4.16
CA THR A 193 -20.63 -17.09 3.04
C THR A 193 -21.71 -17.50 2.02
N LEU A 194 -23.00 -17.36 2.34
CA LEU A 194 -24.12 -17.78 1.46
C LEU A 194 -24.82 -16.64 0.71
N GLU A 195 -24.55 -15.37 1.03
CA GLU A 195 -25.06 -14.22 0.25
C GLU A 195 -24.07 -13.64 -0.76
N VAL A 196 -22.77 -13.89 -0.61
CA VAL A 196 -21.74 -13.41 -1.57
C VAL A 196 -21.92 -14.08 -2.95
N ALA A 197 -22.52 -15.27 -3.01
CA ALA A 197 -22.84 -15.94 -4.26
C ALA A 197 -24.02 -15.31 -5.03
N LYS A 198 -24.77 -14.35 -4.46
CA LYS A 198 -26.02 -13.82 -5.07
C LYS A 198 -26.00 -12.33 -5.47
N ARG A 199 -24.91 -11.58 -5.30
CA ARG A 199 -24.85 -10.16 -5.73
C ARG A 199 -23.45 -9.69 -6.19
N PHE A 200 -22.88 -10.31 -7.22
CA PHE A 200 -21.94 -9.55 -8.05
C PHE A 200 -22.78 -8.64 -8.94
N ARG A 201 -22.93 -7.36 -8.55
CA ARG A 201 -23.72 -6.38 -9.33
C ARG A 201 -22.94 -5.93 -10.58
N SER A 202 -21.62 -6.08 -10.59
CA SER A 202 -20.74 -5.73 -11.70
C SER A 202 -19.52 -6.67 -11.83
N ASN A 203 -18.90 -6.70 -13.02
CA ASN A 203 -17.62 -7.39 -13.23
C ASN A 203 -16.50 -6.84 -12.32
N LYS A 204 -16.57 -5.56 -11.93
CA LYS A 204 -15.62 -4.91 -11.01
C LYS A 204 -15.66 -5.55 -9.61
N ASP A 205 -16.84 -5.90 -9.12
CA ASP A 205 -17.00 -6.54 -7.80
C ASP A 205 -16.41 -7.96 -7.75
N LEU A 206 -16.55 -8.69 -8.85
CA LEU A 206 -15.95 -10.01 -8.98
C LEU A 206 -14.43 -9.94 -8.96
N VAL A 207 -13.87 -8.98 -9.71
CA VAL A 207 -12.41 -8.77 -9.79
C VAL A 207 -11.83 -8.26 -8.49
N ARG A 208 -12.55 -7.39 -7.77
CA ARG A 208 -12.22 -6.98 -6.40
C ARG A 208 -12.01 -8.20 -5.51
N ASN A 209 -12.96 -9.12 -5.48
CA ASN A 209 -12.87 -10.33 -4.65
C ASN A 209 -11.65 -11.19 -5.04
N ILE A 210 -11.40 -11.36 -6.35
CA ILE A 210 -10.24 -12.13 -6.83
C ILE A 210 -8.93 -11.57 -6.29
N PHE A 211 -8.74 -10.24 -6.33
CA PHE A 211 -7.51 -9.60 -5.88
C PHE A 211 -7.38 -9.44 -4.36
N MET A 212 -8.50 -9.49 -3.61
CA MET A 212 -8.48 -9.56 -2.14
C MET A 212 -7.93 -10.89 -1.60
N ARG A 213 -8.00 -11.96 -2.39
CA ARG A 213 -7.45 -13.27 -1.98
C ARG A 213 -5.96 -13.39 -2.29
N SER A 214 -5.31 -14.31 -1.59
CA SER A 214 -3.92 -14.69 -1.89
C SER A 214 -3.80 -15.22 -3.33
N ALA A 215 -2.69 -14.87 -4.00
CA ALA A 215 -2.34 -15.34 -5.33
C ALA A 215 -2.47 -16.87 -5.49
N ALA A 216 -2.03 -17.62 -4.47
CA ALA A 216 -2.06 -19.09 -4.48
C ALA A 216 -3.48 -19.69 -4.46
N GLN A 217 -4.49 -18.89 -4.11
CA GLN A 217 -5.88 -19.32 -4.03
C GLN A 217 -6.69 -18.97 -5.29
N ARG A 218 -6.10 -18.30 -6.30
CA ARG A 218 -6.80 -17.84 -7.50
C ARG A 218 -6.85 -18.95 -8.55
N SER A 219 -8.04 -19.26 -9.07
CA SER A 219 -8.21 -20.24 -10.14
C SER A 219 -7.94 -19.64 -11.53
N ASP A 220 -7.56 -20.48 -12.50
CA ASP A 220 -7.33 -20.02 -13.88
C ASP A 220 -8.56 -19.37 -14.52
N LYS A 221 -9.78 -19.80 -14.14
CA LYS A 221 -11.03 -19.20 -14.63
C LYS A 221 -11.20 -17.77 -14.10
N GLU A 222 -10.93 -17.56 -12.81
CA GLU A 222 -10.97 -16.24 -12.18
C GLU A 222 -9.90 -15.31 -12.76
N LEU A 223 -8.69 -15.83 -12.99
CA LEU A 223 -7.62 -15.06 -13.61
C LEU A 223 -7.99 -14.59 -15.03
N LYS A 224 -8.69 -15.41 -15.83
CA LYS A 224 -9.18 -14.97 -17.16
C LYS A 224 -10.12 -13.76 -17.06
N ILE A 225 -11.09 -13.82 -16.14
CA ILE A 225 -12.03 -12.72 -15.90
C ILE A 225 -11.27 -11.46 -15.46
N ALA A 226 -10.30 -11.61 -14.56
CA ALA A 226 -9.47 -10.50 -14.11
C ALA A 226 -8.65 -9.88 -15.27
N VAL A 227 -8.03 -10.70 -16.13
CA VAL A 227 -7.25 -10.22 -17.29
C VAL A 227 -8.11 -9.44 -18.29
N GLU A 228 -9.33 -9.92 -18.53
CA GLU A 228 -10.31 -9.25 -19.40
C GLU A 228 -10.73 -7.90 -18.80
N TYR A 229 -11.01 -7.86 -17.50
CA TYR A 229 -11.33 -6.60 -16.82
C TYR A 229 -10.16 -5.62 -16.83
N LEU A 230 -8.94 -6.08 -16.54
CA LEU A 230 -7.74 -5.23 -16.59
C LEU A 230 -7.54 -4.62 -17.99
N ASN A 231 -7.98 -5.28 -19.07
CA ASN A 231 -7.95 -4.68 -20.40
C ASN A 231 -8.71 -3.35 -20.51
N SER A 232 -9.80 -3.20 -19.74
CA SER A 232 -10.66 -2.01 -19.74
C SER A 232 -10.10 -0.85 -18.92
N VAL A 233 -9.13 -1.12 -18.03
CA VAL A 233 -8.53 -0.12 -17.16
C VAL A 233 -7.41 0.60 -17.92
N LYS A 234 -7.46 1.94 -17.96
CA LYS A 234 -6.52 2.80 -18.73
C LYS A 234 -5.06 2.40 -18.52
N PHE A 235 -4.64 2.21 -17.26
CA PHE A 235 -3.28 1.80 -16.93
C PHE A 235 -2.88 0.50 -17.61
N PHE A 236 -3.71 -0.54 -17.48
CA PHE A 236 -3.37 -1.91 -17.89
C PHE A 236 -3.61 -2.20 -19.37
N SER A 237 -4.47 -1.43 -20.03
CA SER A 237 -4.81 -1.59 -21.45
C SER A 237 -3.60 -1.53 -22.40
N ARG A 238 -2.51 -0.88 -21.97
CA ARG A 238 -1.26 -0.76 -22.72
C ARG A 238 -0.40 -2.03 -22.70
N PHE A 239 -0.67 -2.97 -21.79
CA PHE A 239 0.12 -4.19 -21.64
C PHE A 239 -0.45 -5.34 -22.48
N SER A 240 0.45 -6.19 -22.98
CA SER A 240 0.07 -7.41 -23.67
C SER A 240 -0.76 -8.33 -22.78
N PHE A 241 -1.52 -9.24 -23.41
CA PHE A 241 -2.31 -10.23 -22.69
C PHE A 241 -1.47 -11.05 -21.70
N GLU A 242 -0.26 -11.46 -22.11
CA GLU A 242 0.62 -12.27 -21.26
C GLU A 242 1.14 -11.48 -20.06
N VAL A 243 1.53 -10.21 -20.24
CA VAL A 243 1.95 -9.34 -19.12
C VAL A 243 0.79 -9.13 -18.15
N ARG A 244 -0.43 -8.86 -18.64
CA ARG A 244 -1.63 -8.74 -17.79
C ARG A 244 -1.92 -10.03 -17.02
N LYS A 245 -1.74 -11.19 -17.65
CA LYS A 245 -1.91 -12.49 -17.00
C LYS A 245 -0.91 -12.70 -15.86
N GLN A 246 0.35 -12.32 -16.06
CA GLN A 246 1.35 -12.38 -14.98
C GLN A 246 1.03 -11.38 -13.87
N LEU A 247 0.66 -10.14 -14.20
CA LEU A 247 0.21 -9.13 -13.23
C LEU A 247 -0.97 -9.64 -12.39
N CYS A 248 -1.96 -10.30 -12.99
CA CYS A 248 -3.09 -10.87 -12.23
C CYS A 248 -2.68 -11.92 -11.18
N LYS A 249 -1.51 -12.54 -11.31
CA LYS A 249 -1.00 -13.50 -10.33
C LYS A 249 -0.31 -12.83 -9.14
N VAL A 250 0.25 -11.63 -9.32
CA VAL A 250 1.10 -10.97 -8.31
C VAL A 250 0.46 -9.73 -7.70
N LEU A 251 -0.54 -9.14 -8.35
CA LEU A 251 -1.27 -8.01 -7.79
C LEU A 251 -2.11 -8.43 -6.58
N HIS A 252 -2.09 -7.61 -5.54
CA HIS A 252 -2.97 -7.75 -4.38
C HIS A 252 -3.83 -6.50 -4.22
N LEU A 253 -5.07 -6.66 -3.78
CA LEU A 253 -5.90 -5.50 -3.42
C LEU A 253 -5.73 -5.19 -1.95
N ILE A 254 -5.46 -3.93 -1.64
CA ILE A 254 -5.50 -3.38 -0.28
C ILE A 254 -6.55 -2.28 -0.21
N SER A 255 -7.15 -2.11 0.95
CA SER A 255 -8.15 -1.07 1.20
C SER A 255 -7.63 -0.08 2.23
N ALA A 256 -7.97 1.19 2.05
CA ALA A 256 -7.56 2.28 2.91
C ALA A 256 -8.73 3.23 3.14
N VAL A 257 -8.98 3.60 4.39
CA VAL A 257 -10.00 4.60 4.72
C VAL A 257 -9.50 6.01 4.43
N THR A 258 -10.42 6.99 4.40
CA THR A 258 -10.10 8.41 4.27
C THR A 258 -9.04 8.85 5.28
N ASN A 259 -8.15 9.76 4.86
CA ASN A 259 -7.01 10.29 5.61
C ASN A 259 -5.90 9.27 5.94
N THR A 260 -5.96 8.06 5.37
CA THR A 260 -4.85 7.10 5.52
C THR A 260 -3.64 7.57 4.72
N VAL A 261 -2.49 7.69 5.37
CA VAL A 261 -1.21 7.93 4.71
C VAL A 261 -0.70 6.62 4.12
N ILE A 262 -0.62 6.54 2.79
CA ILE A 262 -0.19 5.32 2.09
C ILE A 262 1.31 5.13 2.28
N PHE A 263 2.08 6.18 2.00
CA PHE A 263 3.49 6.31 2.35
C PHE A 263 3.84 7.79 2.51
N SER A 264 4.93 8.06 3.22
CA SER A 264 5.43 9.42 3.44
C SER A 264 6.68 9.71 2.61
N GLU A 265 6.86 10.97 2.25
CA GLU A 265 8.11 11.47 1.68
C GLU A 265 9.31 11.08 2.57
N GLY A 266 10.40 10.65 1.92
CA GLY A 266 11.62 10.16 2.59
C GLY A 266 11.56 8.70 3.05
N GLN A 267 10.40 8.04 3.05
CA GLN A 267 10.29 6.61 3.33
C GLN A 267 10.96 5.78 2.21
N VAL A 268 11.59 4.65 2.52
CA VAL A 268 12.08 3.73 1.47
C VAL A 268 10.88 3.05 0.79
N GLY A 269 10.74 3.24 -0.51
CA GLY A 269 9.62 2.70 -1.27
C GLY A 269 9.91 1.31 -1.84
N ARG A 270 8.95 0.39 -1.69
CA ARG A 270 9.10 -1.00 -2.14
C ARG A 270 7.95 -1.50 -2.99
N HIS A 271 6.84 -0.77 -2.95
CA HIS A 271 5.64 -1.13 -3.68
C HIS A 271 5.24 -0.05 -4.68
N PHE A 272 4.62 -0.50 -5.75
CA PHE A 272 3.93 0.29 -6.74
C PHE A 272 2.43 0.15 -6.53
N TYR A 273 1.69 1.24 -6.72
CA TYR A 273 0.25 1.29 -6.43
C TYR A 273 -0.53 1.78 -7.64
N ILE A 274 -1.69 1.15 -7.86
CA ILE A 274 -2.64 1.54 -8.90
C ILE A 274 -4.00 1.73 -8.24
N ILE A 275 -4.63 2.87 -8.45
CA ILE A 275 -5.91 3.21 -7.82
C ILE A 275 -7.02 2.43 -8.52
N PHE A 276 -7.58 1.44 -7.82
CA PHE A 276 -8.69 0.63 -8.32
C PHE A 276 -10.03 1.32 -8.10
N THR A 277 -10.17 2.05 -6.99
CA THR A 277 -11.32 2.91 -6.65
C THR A 277 -10.83 3.93 -5.62
N GLY A 278 -11.38 5.14 -5.64
CA GLY A 278 -11.03 6.19 -4.68
C GLY A 278 -10.18 7.31 -5.27
N CYS A 279 -9.73 8.22 -4.40
CA CYS A 279 -8.90 9.37 -4.72
C CYS A 279 -7.80 9.58 -3.67
N THR A 280 -6.64 10.05 -4.12
CA THR A 280 -5.49 10.35 -3.26
C THR A 280 -4.88 11.70 -3.60
N ASP A 281 -4.41 12.43 -2.59
CA ASP A 281 -3.60 13.62 -2.78
C ASP A 281 -2.12 13.27 -2.65
N VAL A 282 -1.30 13.83 -3.54
CA VAL A 282 0.15 13.73 -3.55
C VAL A 282 0.71 15.06 -3.08
N SER A 283 1.50 15.06 -2.02
CA SER A 283 2.10 16.25 -1.43
C SER A 283 3.61 16.13 -1.29
N VAL A 284 4.31 17.27 -1.40
CA VAL A 284 5.76 17.37 -1.17
C VAL A 284 6.04 18.51 -0.20
N HIS A 285 7.09 18.37 0.60
CA HIS A 285 7.57 19.43 1.46
C HIS A 285 8.47 20.37 0.65
N THR A 286 8.09 21.64 0.57
CA THR A 286 8.96 22.67 -0.01
C THR A 286 9.39 23.66 1.06
N LYS A 287 10.58 24.23 0.91
CA LYS A 287 11.04 25.34 1.74
C LYS A 287 10.60 26.65 1.10
N ASN A 288 9.88 27.47 1.84
CA ASN A 288 9.57 28.82 1.40
C ASN A 288 10.82 29.72 1.43
N ARG A 289 10.71 30.94 0.91
CA ARG A 289 11.78 31.96 0.95
C ARG A 289 12.26 32.32 2.36
N PHE A 290 11.53 31.91 3.39
CA PHE A 290 11.83 32.10 4.81
C PHE A 290 12.34 30.81 5.49
N ASP A 291 12.76 29.80 4.72
CA ASP A 291 13.20 28.48 5.20
C ASP A 291 12.15 27.66 5.98
N GLU A 292 10.90 28.13 6.05
CA GLU A 292 9.78 27.37 6.58
C GLU A 292 9.39 26.24 5.63
N THR A 293 9.35 25.00 6.13
CA THR A 293 8.83 23.84 5.41
C THR A 293 7.31 23.89 5.36
N LYS A 294 6.77 23.97 4.15
CA LYS A 294 5.33 23.89 3.88
C LYS A 294 5.04 22.67 3.02
N GLU A 295 4.03 21.91 3.42
CA GLU A 295 3.47 20.83 2.61
C GLU A 295 2.57 21.42 1.52
N ILE A 296 2.84 21.05 0.27
CA ILE A 296 2.07 21.50 -0.89
C ILE A 296 1.54 20.27 -1.62
N VAL A 297 0.23 20.22 -1.83
CA VAL A 297 -0.41 19.23 -2.70
C VAL A 297 -0.05 19.56 -4.14
N VAL A 298 0.70 18.68 -4.79
CA VAL A 298 1.17 18.82 -6.16
C VAL A 298 0.25 18.15 -7.17
N SER A 299 -0.48 17.10 -6.75
CA SER A 299 -1.38 16.39 -7.64
C SER A 299 -2.49 15.68 -6.87
N ARG A 300 -3.62 15.45 -7.56
CA ARG A 300 -4.73 14.61 -7.09
C ARG A 300 -4.93 13.48 -8.09
N LEU A 301 -4.82 12.25 -7.62
CA LEU A 301 -4.91 11.04 -8.42
C LEU A 301 -6.22 10.31 -8.13
N GLY A 302 -6.86 9.78 -9.17
CA GLY A 302 -8.14 9.08 -9.08
C GLY A 302 -8.10 7.68 -9.69
N GLU A 303 -9.28 7.08 -9.87
CA GLU A 303 -9.42 5.74 -10.43
C GLU A 303 -8.67 5.57 -11.77
N GLY A 304 -7.80 4.55 -11.83
CA GLY A 304 -6.98 4.23 -12.99
C GLY A 304 -5.63 4.93 -13.04
N ASP A 305 -5.39 5.92 -12.18
CA ASP A 305 -4.07 6.51 -11.97
C ASP A 305 -3.20 5.60 -11.08
N TYR A 306 -1.91 5.89 -11.01
CA TYR A 306 -0.92 5.10 -10.28
C TYR A 306 0.13 6.00 -9.65
N PHE A 307 0.89 5.47 -8.70
CA PHE A 307 1.97 6.19 -8.04
C PHE A 307 2.98 5.25 -7.38
N GLY A 308 4.12 5.82 -6.99
CA GLY A 308 5.15 5.13 -6.20
C GLY A 308 6.25 4.46 -7.04
N GLU A 309 6.21 4.57 -8.36
CA GLU A 309 7.22 4.04 -9.27
C GLU A 309 8.61 4.67 -9.09
N LEU A 310 8.68 5.96 -8.72
CA LEU A 310 9.94 6.68 -8.58
C LEU A 310 10.88 6.08 -7.53
N ALA A 311 10.35 5.45 -6.49
CA ALA A 311 11.17 4.83 -5.46
C ALA A 311 11.68 3.44 -5.87
N LEU A 312 11.13 2.85 -6.93
CA LEU A 312 11.48 1.50 -7.38
C LEU A 312 12.62 1.49 -8.40
N SER A 313 13.07 2.65 -8.87
CA SER A 313 14.18 2.76 -9.84
C SER A 313 15.56 2.44 -9.26
N GLN A 314 15.72 2.47 -7.93
CA GLN A 314 16.95 2.12 -7.22
C GLN A 314 16.62 1.21 -6.04
N VAL A 315 17.54 0.32 -5.62
CA VAL A 315 17.32 -0.68 -4.55
C VAL A 315 16.85 -0.07 -3.22
N ASP A 316 17.34 1.09 -2.84
CA ASP A 316 16.88 1.80 -1.63
C ASP A 316 16.28 3.16 -1.96
N GLY A 317 15.60 3.25 -3.11
CA GLY A 317 14.93 4.47 -3.55
C GLY A 317 13.91 4.96 -2.51
N ILE A 318 13.96 6.27 -2.25
CA ILE A 318 13.07 6.94 -1.31
C ILE A 318 11.83 7.49 -2.02
N ARG A 319 10.72 7.54 -1.29
CA ARG A 319 9.48 8.20 -1.71
C ARG A 319 9.76 9.70 -1.82
N ARG A 320 9.58 10.26 -3.01
CA ARG A 320 9.77 11.71 -3.27
C ARG A 320 8.57 12.58 -2.89
N ALA A 321 7.48 11.96 -2.44
CA ALA A 321 6.25 12.62 -2.04
C ALA A 321 5.52 11.78 -0.98
N THR A 322 4.63 12.44 -0.24
CA THR A 322 3.65 11.81 0.64
C THR A 322 2.37 11.59 -0.16
N VAL A 323 1.73 10.43 0.02
CA VAL A 323 0.43 10.14 -0.62
C VAL A 323 -0.59 9.80 0.45
N VAL A 324 -1.72 10.49 0.42
CA VAL A 324 -2.80 10.38 1.41
C VAL A 324 -4.14 10.14 0.72
N CYS A 325 -4.92 9.19 1.23
CA CYS A 325 -6.28 8.96 0.76
C CYS A 325 -7.20 10.13 1.12
N THR A 326 -7.90 10.71 0.15
CA THR A 326 -8.92 11.75 0.40
C THR A 326 -10.33 11.17 0.55
N GLU A 327 -10.50 9.91 0.18
CA GLU A 327 -11.71 9.12 0.39
C GLU A 327 -11.36 7.65 0.66
N PHE A 328 -12.36 6.77 0.72
CA PHE A 328 -12.10 5.33 0.78
C PHE A 328 -11.45 4.87 -0.54
N CYS A 329 -10.25 4.30 -0.43
CA CYS A 329 -9.46 3.86 -1.55
C CYS A 329 -9.27 2.34 -1.56
N GLU A 330 -9.33 1.77 -2.75
CA GLU A 330 -8.88 0.42 -3.04
C GLU A 330 -7.71 0.51 -4.00
N LEU A 331 -6.60 -0.12 -3.64
CA LEU A 331 -5.33 0.01 -4.33
C LEU A 331 -4.83 -1.37 -4.71
N LEU A 332 -4.48 -1.54 -5.99
CA LEU A 332 -3.73 -2.71 -6.43
C LEU A 332 -2.25 -2.46 -6.12
N ILE A 333 -1.66 -3.29 -5.28
CA ILE A 333 -0.27 -3.21 -4.87
C ILE A 333 0.58 -4.24 -5.63
N LEU A 334 1.78 -3.83 -6.03
CA LEU A 334 2.79 -4.66 -6.69
C LEU A 334 4.15 -4.45 -6.02
N GLY A 335 4.86 -5.52 -5.67
CA GLY A 335 6.21 -5.43 -5.11
C GLY A 335 7.27 -5.09 -6.16
N ARG A 336 8.45 -4.58 -5.74
CA ARG A 336 9.57 -4.29 -6.66
C ARG A 336 9.95 -5.48 -7.52
N ASP A 337 10.11 -6.65 -6.91
CA ASP A 337 10.60 -7.85 -7.59
C ASP A 337 9.72 -8.26 -8.78
N ASP A 338 8.43 -7.91 -8.73
CA ASP A 338 7.48 -8.11 -9.83
C ASP A 338 7.36 -6.88 -10.75
N TYR A 339 7.55 -5.67 -10.20
CA TYR A 339 7.50 -4.42 -10.95
C TYR A 339 8.59 -4.33 -12.02
N GLU A 340 9.83 -4.69 -11.68
CA GLU A 340 10.98 -4.64 -12.61
C GLU A 340 10.74 -5.46 -13.89
N PRO A 341 10.44 -6.77 -13.82
CA PRO A 341 10.25 -7.59 -15.02
C PRO A 341 8.95 -7.28 -15.77
N LEU A 342 7.89 -6.81 -15.10
CA LEU A 342 6.56 -6.68 -15.71
C LEU A 342 6.24 -5.26 -16.20
N ILE A 343 6.69 -4.23 -15.49
CA ILE A 343 6.24 -2.84 -15.70
C ILE A 343 7.40 -1.90 -16.03
N GLN A 344 8.54 -2.02 -15.35
CA GLN A 344 9.62 -1.02 -15.41
C GLN A 344 10.09 -0.73 -16.83
N LYS A 345 10.31 -1.77 -17.65
CA LYS A 345 10.74 -1.57 -19.05
C LYS A 345 9.75 -0.70 -19.84
N TYR A 346 8.45 -0.99 -19.74
CA TYR A 346 7.41 -0.22 -20.41
C TYR A 346 7.32 1.22 -19.88
N GLN A 347 7.44 1.40 -18.56
CA GLN A 347 7.45 2.73 -17.95
C GLN A 347 8.66 3.55 -18.40
N ASN A 348 9.85 2.95 -18.46
CA ASN A 348 11.07 3.63 -18.90
C ASN A 348 10.95 4.09 -20.36
N GLU A 349 10.39 3.27 -21.23
CA GLU A 349 10.15 3.65 -22.63
C GLU A 349 9.16 4.83 -22.74
N TYR A 350 8.11 4.86 -21.93
CA TYR A 350 7.15 5.98 -21.89
C TYR A 350 7.75 7.25 -21.28
N HIS A 351 8.43 7.14 -20.13
CA HIS A 351 9.08 8.27 -19.48
C HIS A 351 10.18 8.87 -20.35
N ALA A 352 10.97 8.04 -21.05
CA ALA A 352 11.99 8.53 -21.98
C ALA A 352 11.38 9.38 -23.10
N GLN A 353 10.20 8.99 -23.62
CA GLN A 353 9.49 9.79 -24.61
C GLN A 353 9.04 11.16 -24.07
N TYR A 354 8.53 11.22 -22.83
CA TYR A 354 8.14 12.49 -22.20
C TYR A 354 9.34 13.36 -21.86
N ALA A 355 10.39 12.78 -21.29
CA ALA A 355 11.62 13.50 -20.98
C ALA A 355 12.23 14.08 -22.26
N GLN A 356 12.25 13.30 -23.36
CA GLN A 356 12.71 13.79 -24.66
C GLN A 356 11.80 14.89 -25.21
N MET A 357 10.48 14.79 -25.05
CA MET A 357 9.54 15.84 -25.45
C MET A 357 9.81 17.14 -24.67
N LEU A 358 9.94 17.07 -23.34
CA LEU A 358 10.22 18.22 -22.48
C LEU A 358 11.57 18.86 -22.84
N LYS A 359 12.64 18.06 -22.92
CA LYS A 359 13.98 18.54 -23.27
C LYS A 359 14.07 19.20 -24.66
N ARG A 360 13.21 18.79 -25.60
CA ARG A 360 13.13 19.41 -26.94
C ARG A 360 12.36 20.72 -26.92
N ASN A 361 11.49 20.95 -25.94
CA ASN A 361 10.71 22.17 -25.83
C ASN A 361 11.60 23.35 -25.40
N PRO A 362 11.55 24.50 -26.11
CA PRO A 362 12.32 25.69 -25.73
C PRO A 362 12.05 26.19 -24.31
N TYR A 363 10.86 25.94 -23.76
CA TYR A 363 10.47 26.40 -22.43
C TYR A 363 11.27 25.73 -21.30
N PHE A 364 11.62 24.45 -21.44
CA PHE A 364 12.30 23.67 -20.39
C PHE A 364 13.82 23.61 -20.56
N ARG A 365 14.44 24.66 -21.12
CA ARG A 365 15.90 24.73 -21.34
C ARG A 365 16.69 25.51 -20.27
N GLY A 366 15.98 26.17 -19.35
CA GLY A 366 16.58 26.94 -18.26
C GLY A 366 17.32 26.07 -17.24
N SER A 367 18.19 26.69 -16.43
CA SER A 367 18.97 26.02 -15.38
C SER A 367 18.11 25.45 -14.25
N GLU A 368 16.87 25.94 -14.11
CA GLU A 368 15.88 25.45 -13.17
C GLU A 368 15.27 24.08 -13.55
N TRP A 369 15.51 23.61 -14.77
CA TRP A 369 14.98 22.35 -15.30
C TRP A 369 16.08 21.28 -15.36
N ASP A 370 16.63 20.94 -14.20
CA ASP A 370 17.59 19.84 -14.11
C ASP A 370 16.94 18.48 -14.39
N ASP A 371 17.75 17.45 -14.62
CA ASP A 371 17.26 16.11 -14.97
C ASP A 371 16.32 15.55 -13.90
N ILE A 372 16.59 15.84 -12.61
CA ILE A 372 15.76 15.38 -11.48
C ILE A 372 14.37 16.01 -11.53
N THR A 373 14.29 17.31 -11.81
CA THR A 373 13.04 18.06 -11.92
C THR A 373 12.24 17.59 -13.14
N ILE A 374 12.90 17.42 -14.29
CA ILE A 374 12.26 16.91 -15.52
C ILE A 374 11.72 15.50 -15.30
N GLU A 375 12.48 14.60 -14.68
CA GLU A 375 12.03 13.27 -14.32
C GLU A 375 10.84 13.31 -13.35
N GLY A 376 10.90 14.19 -12.33
CA GLY A 376 9.80 14.42 -11.40
C GLY A 376 8.52 14.86 -12.12
N MET A 377 8.61 15.80 -13.06
CA MET A 377 7.47 16.23 -13.87
C MET A 377 6.94 15.10 -14.75
N CYS A 378 7.81 14.33 -15.40
CA CYS A 378 7.40 13.21 -16.26
C CYS A 378 6.59 12.16 -15.48
N SER A 379 6.91 11.96 -14.20
CA SER A 379 6.22 10.99 -13.34
C SER A 379 4.78 11.36 -12.99
N VAL A 380 4.49 12.66 -12.86
CA VAL A 380 3.15 13.17 -12.52
C VAL A 380 2.34 13.56 -13.76
N MET A 381 2.97 13.54 -14.93
CA MET A 381 2.39 14.00 -16.18
C MET A 381 1.25 13.08 -16.64
N THR A 382 0.04 13.63 -16.75
CA THR A 382 -1.14 12.86 -17.18
C THR A 382 -1.60 13.25 -18.58
N GLU A 383 -1.94 12.26 -19.41
CA GLU A 383 -2.60 12.49 -20.70
C GLU A 383 -4.08 12.81 -20.50
N LYS A 384 -4.48 14.01 -20.93
CA LYS A 384 -5.87 14.47 -21.00
C LYS A 384 -6.34 14.53 -22.44
N TYR A 385 -7.54 13.99 -22.67
CA TYR A 385 -8.20 13.96 -23.98
C TYR A 385 -9.36 14.96 -23.99
N ILE A 386 -9.22 16.03 -24.76
CA ILE A 386 -10.23 17.10 -24.80
C ILE A 386 -11.04 16.98 -26.10
N PRO A 387 -12.38 16.86 -26.05
CA PRO A 387 -13.21 16.78 -27.25
C PRO A 387 -13.16 18.08 -28.07
N CYS A 388 -13.57 18.04 -29.34
CA CYS A 388 -13.64 19.24 -30.18
C CYS A 388 -14.50 20.32 -29.51
N ASN A 389 -14.05 21.57 -29.54
CA ASN A 389 -14.64 22.70 -28.81
C ASN A 389 -14.67 22.54 -27.28
N GLY A 390 -14.00 21.53 -26.74
CA GLY A 390 -13.80 21.41 -25.30
C GLY A 390 -12.89 22.52 -24.79
N GLU A 391 -13.26 23.07 -23.64
CA GLU A 391 -12.49 24.09 -22.94
C GLU A 391 -11.39 23.40 -22.12
N ILE A 392 -10.15 23.90 -22.27
CA ILE A 392 -8.97 23.40 -21.55
C ILE A 392 -8.86 24.11 -20.20
N CYS A 393 -9.06 25.43 -20.20
CA CYS A 393 -9.15 26.25 -19.00
C CYS A 393 -10.09 27.43 -19.22
N LYS A 394 -10.65 27.96 -18.12
CA LYS A 394 -11.62 29.06 -18.12
C LYS A 394 -11.00 30.33 -17.54
N GLN A 395 -11.26 31.46 -18.17
CA GLN A 395 -10.93 32.78 -17.65
C GLN A 395 -11.56 32.98 -16.26
N GLY A 396 -10.76 33.47 -15.33
CA GLY A 396 -11.09 33.64 -13.92
C GLY A 396 -10.94 32.39 -13.05
N SER A 397 -10.75 31.20 -13.63
CA SER A 397 -10.56 29.97 -12.85
C SER A 397 -9.15 29.88 -12.26
N ARG A 398 -8.98 29.18 -11.13
CA ARG A 398 -7.68 29.00 -10.49
C ARG A 398 -6.77 28.18 -11.40
N ALA A 399 -5.61 28.71 -11.73
CA ALA A 399 -4.61 27.98 -12.49
C ALA A 399 -3.82 27.07 -11.55
N SER A 400 -4.01 25.76 -11.70
CA SER A 400 -3.37 24.72 -10.88
C SER A 400 -2.58 23.71 -11.69
N GLU A 401 -2.61 23.81 -13.02
CA GLU A 401 -2.03 22.81 -13.92
C GLU A 401 -1.35 23.49 -15.11
N LEU A 402 -0.26 22.88 -15.58
CA LEU A 402 0.48 23.28 -16.76
C LEU A 402 0.14 22.36 -17.94
N PHE A 403 -0.30 22.87 -19.09
CA PHE A 403 -0.65 22.03 -20.24
C PHE A 403 0.40 22.06 -21.34
N ILE A 404 0.77 20.89 -21.88
CA ILE A 404 1.60 20.78 -23.10
C ILE A 404 0.79 20.11 -24.20
N VAL A 405 0.62 20.80 -25.32
CA VAL A 405 -0.13 20.29 -26.48
C VAL A 405 0.72 19.23 -27.20
N ARG A 406 0.33 17.95 -27.15
CA ARG A 406 1.03 16.86 -27.87
C ARG A 406 0.50 16.69 -29.29
N ARG A 407 -0.81 16.80 -29.50
CA ARG A 407 -1.49 16.67 -30.81
C ARG A 407 -2.65 17.65 -30.91
N GLY A 408 -3.03 18.01 -32.13
CA GLY A 408 -4.12 18.96 -32.41
C GLY A 408 -3.74 20.43 -32.18
N GLU A 409 -4.76 21.30 -32.26
CA GLU A 409 -4.62 22.75 -32.11
C GLU A 409 -5.61 23.30 -31.09
N CYS A 410 -5.15 24.30 -30.35
CA CYS A 410 -5.92 25.05 -29.38
C CYS A 410 -5.93 26.52 -29.78
N ARG A 411 -7.03 27.22 -29.55
CA ARG A 411 -7.10 28.68 -29.66
C ARG A 411 -7.20 29.30 -28.29
N LEU A 412 -6.55 30.45 -28.13
CA LEU A 412 -6.68 31.31 -26.97
C LEU A 412 -7.72 32.38 -27.28
N ILE A 413 -8.74 32.47 -26.44
CA ILE A 413 -9.79 33.46 -26.55
C ILE A 413 -9.91 34.24 -25.24
N HIS A 414 -10.06 35.55 -25.32
CA HIS A 414 -10.33 36.42 -24.19
C HIS A 414 -11.74 36.95 -24.28
N GLU A 415 -12.51 36.83 -23.20
CA GLU A 415 -13.85 37.38 -23.12
C GLU A 415 -13.81 38.74 -22.43
N GLY A 416 -14.15 39.79 -23.17
CA GLY A 416 -14.14 41.17 -22.71
C GLY A 416 -15.38 41.95 -23.12
N LYS A 417 -15.37 43.25 -22.81
CA LYS A 417 -16.37 44.20 -23.33
C LYS A 417 -15.75 44.99 -24.48
N ASN A 418 -16.54 45.21 -25.52
CA ASN A 418 -16.16 46.11 -26.59
C ASN A 418 -15.95 47.52 -26.01
N PRO A 419 -14.81 48.17 -26.25
CA PRO A 419 -14.48 49.46 -25.63
C PRO A 419 -15.40 50.61 -26.06
N VAL A 420 -16.16 50.45 -27.14
CA VAL A 420 -17.07 51.47 -27.69
C VAL A 420 -18.53 51.12 -27.39
N THR A 421 -18.96 49.89 -27.65
CA THR A 421 -20.38 49.50 -27.51
C THR A 421 -20.72 48.90 -26.16
N ASN A 422 -19.71 48.64 -25.32
CA ASN A 422 -19.83 47.96 -24.03
C ASN A 422 -20.48 46.55 -24.09
N ALA A 423 -20.71 46.03 -25.30
CA ALA A 423 -21.26 44.70 -25.52
C ALA A 423 -20.21 43.62 -25.28
N ARG A 424 -20.65 42.43 -24.85
CA ARG A 424 -19.79 41.25 -24.69
C ARG A 424 -19.15 40.90 -26.03
N GLN A 425 -17.82 40.81 -26.07
CA GLN A 425 -17.06 40.45 -27.26
C GLN A 425 -15.96 39.45 -26.91
N ILE A 426 -15.75 38.47 -27.80
CA ILE A 426 -14.70 37.46 -27.70
C ILE A 426 -13.56 37.86 -28.64
N TYR A 427 -12.34 37.92 -28.12
CA TYR A 427 -11.12 38.24 -28.85
C TYR A 427 -10.28 36.97 -28.99
N GLU A 428 -9.98 36.52 -30.22
CA GLU A 428 -9.02 35.43 -30.45
C GLU A 428 -7.60 36.00 -30.37
N LEU A 429 -6.84 35.58 -29.36
CA LEU A 429 -5.51 36.10 -29.06
C LEU A 429 -4.40 35.30 -29.73
N GLY A 430 -4.64 34.03 -30.08
CA GLY A 430 -3.64 33.21 -30.73
C GLY A 430 -4.05 31.75 -30.91
N ARG A 431 -3.20 31.01 -31.64
CA ARG A 431 -3.34 29.57 -31.87
C ARG A 431 -2.07 28.84 -31.45
N PHE A 432 -2.27 27.68 -30.84
CA PHE A 432 -1.23 26.88 -30.22
C PHE A 432 -1.33 25.45 -30.74
N GLY A 433 -0.28 25.03 -31.45
CA GLY A 433 -0.16 23.68 -32.00
C GLY A 433 0.71 22.77 -31.12
N PRO A 434 1.13 21.61 -31.64
CA PRO A 434 1.99 20.67 -30.92
C PRO A 434 3.26 21.33 -30.37
N ASN A 435 3.68 20.87 -29.18
CA ASN A 435 4.81 21.37 -28.39
C ASN A 435 4.60 22.78 -27.78
N SER A 436 3.39 23.36 -27.88
CA SER A 436 3.07 24.60 -27.17
C SER A 436 2.78 24.33 -25.70
N VAL A 437 3.28 25.20 -24.81
CA VAL A 437 3.01 25.15 -23.37
C VAL A 437 1.98 26.23 -23.02
N LEU A 438 0.95 25.86 -22.27
CA LEU A 438 -0.19 26.71 -21.90
C LEU A 438 -0.30 26.80 -20.37
N GLY A 439 -0.64 27.98 -19.84
CA GLY A 439 -0.92 28.18 -18.41
C GLY A 439 0.28 28.49 -17.50
N CYS A 440 1.50 28.64 -18.04
CA CYS A 440 2.73 28.91 -17.25
C CYS A 440 2.68 30.17 -16.37
N ALA A 441 2.31 31.31 -16.96
CA ALA A 441 2.30 32.60 -16.24
C ALA A 441 1.14 32.71 -15.25
N GLU A 442 0.07 31.94 -15.47
CA GLU A 442 -1.17 32.01 -14.71
C GLU A 442 -1.16 31.03 -13.54
N ALA A 443 -0.54 29.85 -13.69
CA ALA A 443 -0.35 28.87 -12.61
C ALA A 443 0.48 29.43 -11.44
N SER A 444 1.38 30.37 -11.72
CA SER A 444 2.17 31.08 -10.71
C SER A 444 1.49 32.36 -10.18
N ALA A 445 0.53 32.93 -10.92
CA ALA A 445 -0.24 34.14 -10.54
C ALA A 445 -1.63 33.85 -9.93
N GLY A 446 -2.08 32.59 -9.93
CA GLY A 446 -3.24 32.10 -9.19
C GLY A 446 -4.59 32.11 -9.91
N LYS A 447 -4.73 32.76 -11.08
CA LYS A 447 -5.94 32.70 -11.93
C LYS A 447 -5.58 32.75 -13.42
N PHE A 448 -6.31 32.00 -14.24
CA PHE A 448 -6.30 32.14 -15.70
C PHE A 448 -6.96 33.46 -16.09
N ASN A 449 -6.32 34.28 -16.91
CA ASN A 449 -6.90 35.51 -17.45
C ASN A 449 -7.56 35.29 -18.81
N ASP A 450 -7.26 34.18 -19.47
CA ASP A 450 -7.78 33.84 -20.80
C ASP A 450 -8.39 32.42 -20.86
N ILE A 451 -9.16 32.12 -21.91
CA ILE A 451 -9.81 30.82 -22.14
C ILE A 451 -9.08 30.09 -23.27
N PHE A 452 -8.67 28.84 -23.04
CA PHE A 452 -8.11 27.99 -24.10
C PHE A 452 -9.16 26.99 -24.57
N VAL A 453 -9.43 26.94 -25.87
CA VAL A 453 -10.45 26.07 -26.48
C VAL A 453 -9.84 25.24 -27.61
N ARG A 454 -10.15 23.95 -27.65
CA ARG A 454 -9.73 23.09 -28.76
C ARG A 454 -10.44 23.47 -30.08
N LEU A 455 -9.68 23.61 -31.16
CA LEU A 455 -10.23 23.79 -32.52
C LEU A 455 -10.67 22.45 -33.14
N GLY A 456 -11.75 22.48 -33.92
CA GLY A 456 -12.17 21.36 -34.78
C GLY A 456 -11.61 21.52 -36.20
N PHE A 457 -11.10 20.43 -36.80
CA PHE A 457 -10.79 20.36 -38.23
C PHE A 457 -11.36 19.07 -38.84
N GLN A 458 -11.50 19.07 -40.18
CA GLN A 458 -12.29 18.20 -41.08
C GLN A 458 -12.38 16.67 -40.78
N PRO A 459 -13.42 15.97 -41.32
CA PRO A 459 -13.90 14.66 -40.86
C PRO A 459 -12.95 13.45 -41.03
N SER A 460 -11.76 13.64 -41.61
CA SER A 460 -10.87 12.54 -41.97
C SER A 460 -9.85 12.18 -40.88
N GLN A 461 -9.71 12.97 -39.81
CA GLN A 461 -8.82 12.63 -38.71
C GLN A 461 -9.49 12.84 -37.34
N ARG A 462 -9.84 11.72 -36.70
CA ARG A 462 -10.25 11.65 -35.28
C ARG A 462 -9.05 11.90 -34.35
N GLU A 463 -8.27 12.95 -34.56
CA GLU A 463 -7.13 13.22 -33.68
C GLU A 463 -7.59 14.01 -32.47
N ARG A 464 -7.39 13.45 -31.27
CA ARG A 464 -7.72 14.09 -30.00
C ARG A 464 -6.59 15.06 -29.61
N VAL A 465 -6.91 16.21 -29.01
CA VAL A 465 -5.86 16.97 -28.32
C VAL A 465 -5.44 16.16 -27.10
N VAL A 466 -4.19 15.72 -27.12
CA VAL A 466 -3.52 15.10 -25.97
C VAL A 466 -2.77 16.22 -25.28
N GLY A 467 -3.31 16.69 -24.16
CA GLY A 467 -2.62 17.62 -23.29
C GLY A 467 -1.90 16.84 -22.20
N HIS A 468 -0.66 17.19 -21.93
CA HIS A 468 0.00 16.75 -20.70
C HIS A 468 -0.21 17.81 -19.63
N SER A 469 -0.93 17.46 -18.56
CA SER A 469 -0.99 18.31 -17.37
C SER A 469 0.09 17.89 -16.38
N VAL A 470 0.90 18.85 -15.93
CA VAL A 470 1.85 18.72 -14.82
C VAL A 470 1.32 19.47 -13.61
#